data_AF-A0A838SRD0-F1
#
_entry.id   AF-A0A838SRD0-F1
#
_cell.length_a   1.000
_cell.length_b   1.000
_cell.length_c   1.000
_cell.angle_alpha   90.00
_cell.angle_beta   90.00
_cell.angle_gamma   90.00
#
_symmetry.space_group_name_H-M   'P 1'
#
loop_
_entity.id
_entity.type
_entity.pdbx_description
1 polymer ?
#
loop_
_entity_poly.entity_id
_entity_poly.type
_entity_poly.pdbx_seq_one_letter_code
_entity_poly.pdbx_strand_id
1 'polypeptide(L)'
;MERWEVFGKRTVDDPWTSVGAVHAPDDEMALLLAKEAFFRHGEGVDFAVVRLADMHIFGRPDLLAFATDKSYKLQSGYTGMGDKRRAAATRAQEAGAVVDRPRPVDKRVLNPSHRRRDGAGGD
;
A
#
# COMPACT_ATOMS: atom_id res chain seq x y z
N MET A 1 -24.27 -24.31 -0.83
CA MET A 1 -23.61 -23.68 0.34
C MET A 1 -23.18 -22.30 -0.11
N GLU A 2 -23.48 -21.25 0.65
CA GLU A 2 -23.27 -19.86 0.24
C GLU A 2 -21.79 -19.48 0.31
N ARG A 3 -21.33 -18.57 -0.56
CA ARG A 3 -19.95 -18.09 -0.59
C ARG A 3 -19.81 -16.83 0.25
N TRP A 4 -18.78 -16.80 1.09
CA TRP A 4 -18.44 -15.69 1.96
C TRP A 4 -17.02 -15.22 1.65
N GLU A 5 -16.88 -13.92 1.36
CA GLU A 5 -15.57 -13.28 1.26
C GLU A 5 -15.03 -12.98 2.67
N VAL A 6 -13.74 -13.22 2.87
CA VAL A 6 -13.06 -13.04 4.14
C VAL A 6 -12.09 -11.86 4.03
N PHE A 7 -12.15 -10.97 5.01
CA PHE A 7 -11.27 -9.82 5.14
C PHE A 7 -10.50 -9.88 6.46
N GLY A 8 -9.22 -9.52 6.45
CA GLY A 8 -8.37 -9.51 7.64
C GLY A 8 -7.72 -8.16 7.89
N LYS A 9 -7.28 -7.93 9.12
CA LYS A 9 -6.45 -6.81 9.56
C LYS A 9 -5.16 -7.32 10.19
N ARG A 10 -4.01 -6.84 9.73
CA ARG A 10 -2.70 -7.22 10.32
C ARG A 10 -2.40 -6.45 11.60
N THR A 11 -2.82 -5.19 11.66
CA THR A 11 -2.78 -4.34 12.86
C THR A 11 -4.11 -3.61 13.05
N VAL A 12 -4.33 -3.00 14.22
CA VAL A 12 -5.60 -2.34 14.57
C VAL A 12 -5.91 -1.16 13.63
N ASP A 13 -4.89 -0.52 13.07
CA ASP A 13 -5.06 0.64 12.19
C ASP A 13 -5.06 0.27 10.70
N ASP A 14 -4.77 -0.99 10.35
CA ASP A 14 -4.75 -1.41 8.95
C ASP A 14 -6.15 -1.43 8.34
N PRO A 15 -6.26 -1.16 7.02
CA PRO A 15 -7.50 -1.36 6.30
C PRO A 15 -7.85 -2.85 6.21
N TRP A 16 -9.15 -3.13 6.11
CA TRP A 16 -9.66 -4.46 5.78
C TRP A 16 -9.14 -4.91 4.42
N THR A 17 -8.47 -6.06 4.38
CA THR A 17 -7.89 -6.61 3.15
C THR A 17 -8.47 -7.99 2.88
N SER A 18 -8.88 -8.26 1.65
CA SER A 18 -9.36 -9.60 1.26
C SER A 18 -8.25 -10.64 1.42
N VAL A 19 -8.53 -11.72 2.14
CA VAL A 19 -7.59 -12.82 2.39
C VAL A 19 -7.99 -14.12 1.68
N GLY A 20 -9.27 -14.25 1.32
CA GLY A 20 -9.80 -15.42 0.65
C GLY A 20 -11.32 -15.51 0.78
N ALA A 21 -11.86 -16.71 0.52
CA ALA A 21 -13.28 -16.98 0.64
C ALA A 21 -13.52 -18.38 1.23
N VAL A 22 -14.67 -18.56 1.89
CA VAL A 22 -15.16 -19.84 2.40
C VAL A 22 -16.57 -20.12 1.90
N HIS A 23 -16.98 -21.39 1.93
CA HIS A 23 -18.37 -21.78 1.72
C HIS A 23 -18.97 -22.23 3.05
N ALA A 24 -20.08 -21.63 3.45
CA ALA A 24 -20.71 -21.88 4.75
C ALA A 24 -22.25 -21.74 4.65
N PRO A 25 -23.01 -22.43 5.52
CA PRO A 25 -24.47 -22.29 5.58
C PRO A 25 -24.93 -20.97 6.22
N ASP A 26 -24.15 -20.40 7.13
CA ASP A 26 -24.46 -19.20 7.93
C ASP A 26 -23.18 -18.45 8.32
N ASP A 27 -23.34 -17.32 9.01
CA ASP A 27 -22.27 -16.43 9.47
C ASP A 27 -21.40 -17.03 10.57
N GLU A 28 -21.99 -17.74 11.53
CA GLU A 28 -21.23 -18.40 12.61
C GLU A 28 -20.26 -19.45 12.03
N MET A 29 -20.74 -20.30 11.12
CA MET A 29 -19.90 -21.29 10.46
C MET A 29 -18.88 -20.63 9.52
N ALA A 30 -19.24 -19.54 8.84
CA ALA A 30 -18.30 -18.77 8.02
C ALA A 30 -17.14 -18.22 8.86
N LEU A 31 -17.43 -17.64 10.02
CA LEU A 31 -16.43 -17.13 10.96
C LEU A 31 -15.51 -18.24 11.46
N LEU A 32 -16.08 -19.38 11.86
CA LEU A 32 -15.30 -20.53 12.33
C LEU A 32 -14.35 -21.05 11.24
N LEU A 33 -14.87 -21.29 10.03
CA LEU A 33 -14.08 -21.78 8.90
C LEU A 33 -12.99 -20.77 8.50
N ALA A 34 -13.31 -19.48 8.47
CA ALA A 34 -12.34 -18.43 8.17
C ALA A 34 -11.20 -18.38 9.19
N LYS A 35 -11.52 -18.46 10.49
CA LYS A 35 -10.53 -18.50 11.57
C LYS A 35 -9.54 -19.65 11.39
N GLU A 36 -10.04 -20.86 11.14
CA GLU A 36 -9.21 -22.06 11.01
C GLU A 36 -8.41 -22.08 9.68
N ALA A 37 -8.97 -21.55 8.60
CA ALA A 37 -8.31 -21.53 7.29
C ALA A 37 -7.23 -20.46 7.16
N PHE A 38 -7.48 -19.25 7.67
CA PHE A 38 -6.66 -18.06 7.36
C PHE A 38 -5.98 -17.42 8.58
N PHE A 39 -6.30 -17.81 9.81
CA PHE A 39 -5.80 -17.12 11.01
C PHE A 39 -5.19 -18.04 12.06
N ARG A 40 -4.88 -19.29 11.67
CA ARG A 40 -4.33 -20.34 12.55
C ARG A 40 -3.01 -19.99 13.26
N HIS A 41 -2.23 -19.03 12.75
CA HIS A 41 -0.94 -18.64 13.34
C HIS A 41 -0.90 -17.17 13.82
N GLY A 42 -2.05 -16.57 14.15
CA GLY A 42 -2.08 -15.16 14.58
C GLY A 42 -1.74 -14.20 13.44
N GLU A 43 -2.23 -14.51 12.24
CA GLU A 43 -1.92 -13.79 10.99
C GLU A 43 -2.58 -12.39 10.92
N GLY A 44 -3.32 -12.00 11.96
CA GLY A 44 -3.94 -10.69 12.11
C GLY A 44 -4.47 -10.42 13.52
N VAL A 45 -4.93 -9.20 13.73
CA VAL A 45 -5.58 -8.75 14.99
C VAL A 45 -7.09 -8.89 14.96
N ASP A 46 -7.69 -8.95 13.76
CA ASP A 46 -9.13 -9.07 13.56
C ASP A 46 -9.46 -9.56 12.13
N PHE A 47 -10.67 -10.09 11.94
CA PHE A 47 -11.17 -10.54 10.64
C PHE A 47 -12.70 -10.37 10.54
N ALA A 48 -13.20 -10.26 9.31
CA ALA A 48 -14.61 -10.14 9.00
C ALA A 48 -14.98 -11.10 7.86
N VAL A 49 -16.25 -11.51 7.83
CA VAL A 49 -16.84 -12.27 6.73
C VAL A 49 -18.02 -11.51 6.16
N VAL A 50 -18.16 -11.54 4.84
CA VAL A 50 -19.26 -10.88 4.12
C VAL A 50 -19.82 -11.86 3.11
N ARG A 51 -21.14 -12.05 3.05
CA ARG A 51 -21.76 -12.87 2.00
C ARG A 51 -21.48 -12.25 0.66
N LEU A 52 -21.15 -13.06 -0.34
CA LEU A 52 -20.96 -12.55 -1.69
C LEU A 52 -22.24 -11.88 -2.23
N ALA A 53 -23.42 -12.36 -1.81
CA ALA A 53 -24.71 -11.78 -2.19
C ALA A 53 -24.94 -10.36 -1.64
N ASP A 54 -24.29 -10.01 -0.53
CA ASP A 54 -24.38 -8.68 0.09
C ASP A 54 -23.39 -7.68 -0.52
N MET A 55 -22.48 -8.13 -1.39
CA MET A 55 -21.51 -7.27 -2.05
C MET A 55 -22.12 -6.56 -3.27
N HIS A 56 -22.04 -5.23 -3.28
CA HIS A 56 -22.38 -4.45 -4.45
C HIS A 56 -21.27 -4.52 -5.50
N ILE A 57 -21.48 -5.33 -6.52
CA ILE A 57 -20.52 -5.53 -7.61
C ILE A 57 -20.84 -4.54 -8.74
N PHE A 58 -19.84 -3.72 -9.12
CA PHE A 58 -19.99 -2.74 -10.21
C PHE A 58 -20.33 -3.39 -11.57
N GLY A 59 -19.80 -4.58 -11.84
CA GLY A 59 -20.20 -5.41 -13.00
C GLY A 59 -19.80 -4.89 -14.38
N ARG A 60 -19.12 -3.74 -14.47
CA ARG A 60 -18.74 -3.07 -15.73
C ARG A 60 -17.22 -2.86 -15.84
N PRO A 61 -16.43 -3.93 -16.04
CA PRO A 61 -14.98 -3.82 -16.13
C PRO A 61 -14.52 -2.96 -17.31
N ASP A 62 -15.33 -2.89 -18.37
CA ASP A 62 -15.12 -2.03 -19.53
C ASP A 62 -15.01 -0.54 -19.16
N LEU A 63 -15.73 -0.10 -18.12
CA LEU A 63 -15.71 1.29 -17.65
C LEU A 63 -14.55 1.59 -16.70
N LEU A 64 -13.82 0.57 -16.24
CA LEU A 64 -12.63 0.74 -15.40
C LEU A 64 -11.35 0.99 -16.23
N ALA A 65 -11.39 0.68 -17.54
CA ALA A 65 -10.29 0.96 -18.44
C ALA A 65 -10.11 2.48 -18.59
N PHE A 66 -8.91 2.99 -18.32
CA PHE A 66 -8.60 4.38 -18.58
C PHE A 66 -8.47 4.60 -20.09
N ALA A 67 -9.24 5.54 -20.64
CA ALA A 67 -9.14 5.94 -22.06
C ALA A 67 -7.80 6.61 -22.43
N THR A 68 -6.99 6.97 -21.44
CA THR A 68 -5.68 7.61 -21.59
C THR A 68 -4.65 6.97 -20.68
N ASP A 69 -3.39 6.95 -21.09
CA ASP A 69 -2.30 6.42 -20.28
C ASP A 69 -2.13 7.25 -18.99
N LYS A 70 -2.42 6.61 -17.85
CA LYS A 70 -2.24 7.18 -16.50
C LYS A 70 -1.10 6.51 -15.75
N SER A 71 -0.17 5.87 -16.44
CA SER A 71 1.06 5.29 -15.87
C SER A 71 1.81 6.27 -14.96
N TYR A 72 1.76 7.57 -15.26
CA TYR A 72 2.32 8.64 -14.44
C TYR A 72 1.71 8.77 -13.03
N LYS A 73 0.49 8.25 -12.79
CA LYS A 73 -0.16 8.24 -11.47
C LYS A 73 0.22 7.03 -10.62
N LEU A 74 0.78 5.99 -11.23
CA LEU A 74 1.24 4.81 -10.51
C LEU A 74 2.62 5.08 -9.93
N GLN A 75 2.91 4.52 -8.75
CA GLN A 75 4.26 4.58 -8.17
C GLN A 75 5.33 3.99 -9.10
N SER A 76 4.93 3.01 -9.94
CA SER A 76 5.78 2.43 -10.99
C SER A 76 6.16 3.42 -12.09
N GLY A 77 5.36 4.46 -12.34
CA GLY A 77 5.68 5.53 -13.28
C GLY A 77 6.89 6.38 -12.86
N TYR A 78 7.31 6.28 -11.60
CA TYR A 78 8.52 6.91 -11.06
C TYR A 78 9.71 5.96 -10.93
N THR A 79 9.55 4.67 -11.22
CA THR A 79 10.67 3.72 -11.21
C THR A 79 11.63 4.05 -12.36
N GLY A 80 12.95 4.10 -12.10
CA GLY A 80 13.96 4.53 -13.07
C GLY A 80 14.23 6.04 -13.14
N MET A 81 13.52 6.88 -12.37
CA MET A 81 13.84 8.32 -12.27
C MET A 81 15.18 8.58 -11.57
N GLY A 82 15.63 7.67 -10.71
CA GLY A 82 16.97 7.71 -10.11
C GLY A 82 18.07 7.60 -11.17
N ASP A 83 17.94 6.63 -12.09
CA ASP A 83 18.92 6.40 -13.15
C ASP A 83 18.91 7.53 -14.19
N LYS A 84 17.73 8.04 -14.53
CA LYS A 84 17.61 9.24 -15.39
C LYS A 84 18.26 10.47 -14.76
N ARG A 85 18.10 10.67 -13.45
CA ARG A 85 18.76 11.77 -12.71
C ARG A 85 20.27 11.58 -12.66
N ARG A 86 20.75 10.35 -12.47
CA ARG A 86 22.19 10.03 -12.49
C ARG A 86 22.80 10.30 -13.87
N ALA A 87 22.16 9.82 -14.93
CA ALA A 87 22.61 10.06 -16.30
C ALA A 87 22.58 11.55 -16.66
N ALA A 88 21.54 12.29 -16.23
CA ALA A 88 21.49 13.74 -16.42
C ALA A 88 22.60 14.46 -15.64
N ALA A 89 22.91 14.01 -14.42
CA ALA A 89 24.02 14.56 -13.63
C ALA A 89 25.38 14.30 -14.27
N THR A 90 25.60 13.09 -14.81
CA THR A 90 26.81 12.75 -15.57
C THR A 90 26.96 13.64 -16.79
N ARG A 91 25.92 13.80 -17.62
CA ARG A 91 25.97 14.70 -18.79
C ARG A 91 26.20 16.16 -18.40
N ALA A 92 25.62 16.61 -17.28
CA ALA A 92 25.86 17.97 -16.79
C ALA A 92 27.32 18.16 -16.35
N GLN A 93 27.93 17.16 -15.71
CA GLN A 93 29.36 17.18 -15.36
C GLN A 93 30.26 17.17 -16.59
N GLU A 94 29.99 16.30 -17.56
CA GLU A 94 30.73 16.23 -18.83
C GLU A 94 30.64 17.54 -19.63
N ALA A 95 29.48 18.20 -19.59
CA ALA A 95 29.27 19.50 -20.21
C ALA A 95 29.83 20.68 -19.39
N GLY A 96 30.48 20.44 -18.25
CA GLY A 96 31.01 21.49 -17.37
C GLY A 96 29.93 22.39 -16.75
N ALA A 97 28.68 21.95 -16.72
CA ALA A 97 27.57 22.72 -16.20
C ALA A 97 27.64 22.79 -14.67
N VAL A 98 28.14 23.91 -14.15
CA VAL A 98 28.15 24.20 -12.71
C VAL A 98 26.79 24.77 -12.32
N VAL A 99 26.08 24.07 -11.44
CA VAL A 99 24.89 24.61 -10.78
C VAL A 99 25.37 25.61 -9.72
N ASP A 100 25.71 26.83 -10.14
CA ASP A 100 26.09 27.94 -9.26
C ASP A 100 24.85 28.63 -8.69
N ARG A 101 24.07 27.85 -7.94
CA ARG A 101 23.00 28.40 -7.10
C ARG A 101 23.11 27.77 -5.73
N PRO A 102 22.87 28.53 -4.66
CA PRO A 102 22.88 27.99 -3.31
C PRO A 102 21.88 26.83 -3.26
N ARG A 103 22.36 25.67 -2.79
CA ARG A 103 21.50 24.50 -2.58
C ARG A 103 20.35 24.94 -1.66
N PRO A 104 19.08 24.67 -2.01
CA PRO A 104 17.97 24.97 -1.13
C PRO A 104 18.24 24.36 0.24
N VAL A 105 18.18 25.20 1.26
CA VAL A 105 18.34 24.83 2.67
C VAL A 105 17.44 23.64 2.99
N ASP A 106 18.02 22.63 3.63
CA ASP A 106 17.29 21.43 4.01
C ASP A 106 16.14 21.81 4.94
N LYS A 107 14.91 21.44 4.59
CA LYS A 107 13.72 21.75 5.40
C LYS A 107 13.80 21.16 6.81
N ARG A 108 14.62 20.11 7.02
CA ARG A 108 14.92 19.53 8.34
C ARG A 108 15.80 20.43 9.22
N VAL A 109 16.60 21.29 8.59
CA VAL A 109 17.40 22.31 9.28
C VAL A 109 16.54 23.53 9.62
N LEU A 110 15.57 23.89 8.77
CA LEU A 110 14.64 24.99 9.05
C LEU A 110 13.56 24.66 10.06
N ASN A 111 13.15 23.39 10.19
CA ASN A 111 12.10 22.99 11.12
C ASN A 111 12.59 21.89 12.07
N PRO A 112 13.18 22.27 13.23
CA PRO A 112 13.77 21.32 14.18
C PRO A 112 12.77 20.31 14.78
N SER A 113 11.46 20.58 14.65
CA SER A 113 10.39 19.70 15.13
C SER A 113 10.25 18.38 14.35
N HIS A 114 10.91 18.24 13.19
CA HIS A 114 10.92 17.00 12.40
C HIS A 114 12.08 16.05 12.71
N ARG A 115 12.93 16.32 13.72
CA ARG A 115 13.86 15.29 14.21
C ARG A 115 13.02 14.14 14.78
N ARG A 116 13.07 12.98 14.12
CA ARG A 116 12.58 11.73 14.73
C ARG A 116 13.29 11.56 16.06
N ARG A 117 12.52 11.24 17.11
CA ARG A 117 13.05 10.70 18.37
C ARG A 117 13.61 9.32 18.06
N ASP A 118 14.85 9.28 17.63
CA ASP A 118 15.59 8.03 17.52
C ASP A 118 16.21 7.75 18.90
N GLY A 119 15.76 6.66 19.52
CA GLY A 119 16.53 5.88 20.50
C GLY A 119 16.47 6.32 21.96
N ALA A 120 15.50 5.80 22.71
CA ALA A 120 15.72 5.44 24.10
C ALA A 120 16.52 4.11 24.14
N GLY A 121 17.64 4.09 24.88
CA GLY A 121 18.45 2.93 25.21
C GLY A 121 19.29 3.24 26.45
N GLY A 122 19.32 2.28 27.39
CA GLY A 122 19.78 2.36 28.80
C GLY A 122 21.11 3.08 29.07
N ASP A 123 21.35 3.55 30.29
CA ASP A 123 21.33 2.81 31.57
C ASP A 123 20.67 3.64 32.69
#